data_AF-A0A2X3JUB8-F1
#
_entry.id   AF-A0A2X3JUB8-F1
#
_cell.length_a   1.000
_cell.length_b   1.000
_cell.length_c   1.000
_cell.angle_alpha   90.00
_cell.angle_beta   90.00
_cell.angle_gamma   90.00
#
_symmetry.space_group_name_H-M   'P 1'
#
loop_
_entity.id
_entity.type
_entity.pdbx_description
1 polymer ?
#
loop_
_entity_poly.entity_id
_entity_poly.type
_entity_poly.pdbx_seq_one_letter_code
_entity_poly.pdbx_strand_id
1 'polypeptide(L)'
;MKTVRESTTLYNFLGSHNPYWRLTESSDVLRFSTTETTEPDRTLQLSAEQAARIREMTVITSSLMMSLTVDESDLSVHLVGRKINKREWAGNASAWHDTPAVARDFITRAFLC
;
A
#
# COMPACT_ATOMS: atom_id res chain seq x y z
N MET A 1 15.80 25.59 -11.87
CA MET A 1 14.47 25.00 -11.67
C MET A 1 14.65 23.68 -10.94
N LYS A 2 14.51 23.67 -9.61
CA LYS A 2 14.38 22.40 -8.87
C LYS A 2 12.94 21.96 -9.08
N THR A 3 12.71 20.96 -9.90
CA THR A 3 11.45 20.21 -9.88
C THR A 3 11.32 19.66 -8.48
N VAL A 4 10.50 20.33 -7.65
CA VAL A 4 9.97 19.76 -6.42
C VAL A 4 9.22 18.52 -6.90
N ARG A 5 9.86 17.35 -6.75
CA ARG A 5 9.17 16.08 -6.91
C ARG A 5 8.14 16.07 -5.82
N GLU A 6 6.90 16.38 -6.16
CA GLU A 6 5.78 16.27 -5.25
C GLU A 6 5.81 14.85 -4.72
N SER A 7 6.07 14.67 -3.43
CA SER A 7 6.04 13.36 -2.80
C SER A 7 4.64 12.81 -3.00
N THR A 8 4.47 11.80 -3.86
CA THR A 8 3.18 11.16 -4.10
C THR A 8 2.66 10.65 -2.76
N THR A 9 1.67 11.33 -2.19
CA THR A 9 0.99 10.89 -0.98
C THR A 9 -0.15 9.95 -1.37
N LEU A 10 -0.55 9.09 -0.44
CA LEU A 10 -1.70 8.20 -0.65
C LEU A 10 -2.98 8.99 -0.97
N TYR A 11 -3.12 10.20 -0.39
CA TYR A 11 -4.19 11.12 -0.72
C TYR A 11 -4.11 11.64 -2.17
N ASN A 12 -2.93 11.99 -2.68
CA ASN A 12 -2.78 12.40 -4.08
C ASN A 12 -3.06 11.25 -5.05
N PHE A 13 -2.68 10.02 -4.66
CA PHE A 13 -2.87 8.84 -5.51
C PHE A 13 -4.33 8.31 -5.50
N LEU A 14 -4.96 8.26 -4.32
CA LEU A 14 -6.25 7.59 -4.10
C LEU A 14 -7.39 8.54 -3.75
N GLY A 15 -7.12 9.84 -3.61
CA GLY A 15 -8.11 10.86 -3.23
C GLY A 15 -8.69 10.70 -1.82
N SER A 16 -8.17 9.76 -1.03
CA SER A 16 -8.71 9.40 0.29
C SER A 16 -7.57 9.04 1.24
N HIS A 17 -7.74 9.38 2.52
CA HIS A 17 -6.83 8.98 3.60
C HIS A 17 -7.04 7.51 4.00
N ASN A 18 -8.23 6.96 3.74
CA ASN A 18 -8.63 5.60 4.12
C ASN A 18 -9.36 4.89 2.97
N PRO A 19 -8.72 4.67 1.82
CA PRO A 19 -9.35 3.95 0.72
C PRO A 19 -9.52 2.47 1.06
N TYR A 20 -10.58 1.89 0.53
CA TYR A 20 -10.83 0.45 0.59
C TYR A 20 -9.97 -0.24 -0.45
N TRP A 21 -9.30 -1.33 -0.11
CA TRP A 21 -8.52 -2.14 -1.04
C TRP A 21 -9.09 -3.55 -1.18
N ARG A 22 -8.89 -4.15 -2.36
CA ARG A 22 -9.30 -5.52 -2.67
C ARG A 22 -8.26 -6.20 -3.56
N LEU A 23 -7.98 -7.46 -3.26
CA LEU A 23 -7.11 -8.33 -4.04
C LEU A 23 -7.79 -9.68 -4.27
N THR A 24 -7.61 -10.24 -5.47
CA THR A 24 -8.12 -11.57 -5.83
C THR A 24 -6.99 -12.60 -5.89
N GLU A 25 -7.32 -13.87 -5.71
CA GLU A 25 -6.36 -14.98 -5.84
C GLU A 25 -5.82 -15.10 -7.27
N SER A 26 -6.66 -14.83 -8.27
CA SER A 26 -6.34 -15.01 -9.69
C SER A 26 -5.59 -13.83 -10.32
N SER A 27 -5.43 -12.72 -9.60
CA SER A 27 -4.80 -11.51 -10.13
C SER A 27 -3.96 -10.82 -9.06
N ASP A 28 -2.76 -10.39 -9.44
CA ASP A 28 -1.85 -9.62 -8.60
C ASP A 28 -2.16 -8.10 -8.66
N VAL A 29 -3.36 -7.74 -9.10
CA VAL A 29 -3.80 -6.34 -9.20
C VAL A 29 -4.54 -5.94 -7.92
N LEU A 30 -3.94 -5.02 -7.16
CA LEU A 30 -4.53 -4.40 -5.99
C LEU A 30 -5.48 -3.28 -6.45
N ARG A 31 -6.76 -3.43 -6.11
CA ARG A 31 -7.81 -2.49 -6.52
C ARG A 31 -8.15 -1.60 -5.33
N PHE A 32 -8.21 -0.30 -5.54
CA PHE A 32 -8.56 0.70 -4.55
C PHE A 32 -9.89 1.36 -4.92
N SER A 33 -10.76 1.50 -3.94
CA SER A 33 -12.05 2.19 -4.03
C SER A 33 -12.16 3.23 -2.92
N THR A 34 -12.89 4.31 -3.16
CA THR A 34 -13.20 5.31 -2.12
C THR A 34 -14.19 4.78 -1.09
N THR A 35 -15.07 3.85 -1.49
CA THR A 35 -16.00 3.13 -0.59
C THR A 35 -16.07 1.65 -0.95
N GLU A 36 -16.54 0.80 -0.04
CA GLU A 36 -16.69 -0.66 -0.26
C GLU A 36 -17.63 -1.01 -1.43
N THR A 37 -18.61 -0.14 -1.72
CA THR A 37 -19.65 -0.37 -2.73
C THR A 37 -19.38 0.29 -4.08
N THR A 38 -18.36 1.15 -4.18
CA THR A 38 -18.04 1.86 -5.43
C THR A 38 -17.10 1.03 -6.29
N GLU A 39 -17.23 1.18 -7.61
CA GLU A 39 -16.27 0.64 -8.56
C GLU A 39 -14.83 1.08 -8.21
N PRO A 40 -13.82 0.24 -8.50
CA PRO A 40 -12.43 0.55 -8.18
C PRO A 40 -11.99 1.79 -8.96
N ASP A 41 -11.70 2.86 -8.23
CA ASP A 41 -11.25 4.14 -8.79
C ASP A 41 -9.83 4.02 -9.33
N ARG A 42 -8.99 3.23 -8.66
CA ARG A 42 -7.59 3.02 -9.01
C ARG A 42 -7.19 1.57 -8.88
N THR A 43 -6.29 1.12 -9.74
CA THR A 43 -5.71 -0.23 -9.68
C THR A 43 -4.21 -0.15 -9.79
N LEU A 44 -3.51 -0.96 -9.01
CA LEU A 44 -2.06 -1.02 -8.98
C LEU A 44 -1.59 -2.48 -9.13
N GLN A 45 -0.68 -2.71 -10.06
CA GLN A 45 -0.13 -4.04 -10.29
C GLN A 45 0.96 -4.31 -9.25
N LEU A 46 0.74 -5.34 -8.43
CA LEU A 46 1.72 -5.80 -7.46
C LEU A 46 2.72 -6.76 -8.10
N SER A 47 3.89 -6.89 -7.49
CA SER A 47 4.76 -8.02 -7.74
C SER A 47 4.15 -9.31 -7.17
N ALA A 48 4.55 -10.46 -7.71
CA ALA A 48 4.10 -11.76 -7.21
C ALA A 48 4.40 -11.95 -5.71
N GLU A 49 5.54 -11.43 -5.23
CA GLU A 49 5.92 -11.47 -3.82
C GLU A 49 5.02 -10.60 -2.94
N GLN A 50 4.68 -9.40 -3.39
CA GLN A 50 3.76 -8.50 -2.70
C GLN A 50 2.35 -9.10 -2.61
N ALA A 51 1.85 -9.64 -3.74
CA ALA A 51 0.57 -10.32 -3.78
C ALA A 51 0.55 -11.56 -2.89
N ALA A 52 1.62 -12.34 -2.87
CA ALA A 52 1.77 -13.50 -1.98
C ALA A 52 1.65 -13.10 -0.50
N ARG A 53 2.33 -12.03 -0.07
CA ARG A 53 2.23 -11.52 1.31
C ARG A 53 0.80 -11.14 1.72
N ILE A 54 0.02 -10.56 0.80
CA ILE A 54 -1.40 -10.27 1.06
C ILE A 54 -2.21 -11.58 1.14
N ARG A 55 -1.91 -12.55 0.27
CA ARG A 55 -2.58 -13.86 0.25
C ARG A 55 -2.27 -14.71 1.48
N GLU A 56 -1.17 -14.48 2.16
CA GLU A 56 -0.85 -15.09 3.45
C GLU A 56 -1.79 -14.62 4.57
N MET A 57 -2.48 -13.49 4.41
CA MET A 57 -3.48 -13.05 5.38
C MET A 57 -4.62 -14.06 5.48
N THR A 58 -5.03 -14.33 6.72
CA THR A 58 -6.12 -15.25 7.01
C THR A 58 -7.45 -14.49 7.14
N VAL A 59 -8.51 -15.17 7.57
CA VAL A 59 -9.81 -14.56 7.90
C VAL A 59 -9.75 -13.62 9.11
N ILE A 60 -8.63 -13.60 9.83
CA ILE A 60 -8.40 -12.70 10.97
C ILE A 60 -7.88 -11.37 10.42
N THR A 61 -8.47 -10.26 10.88
CA THR A 61 -8.00 -8.91 10.55
C THR A 61 -6.55 -8.76 10.96
N SER A 62 -5.68 -8.56 9.99
CA SER A 62 -4.25 -8.33 10.16
C SER A 62 -3.84 -7.08 9.40
N SER A 63 -2.71 -6.51 9.79
CA SER A 63 -2.14 -5.38 9.07
C SER A 63 -0.80 -5.75 8.44
N LEU A 64 -0.57 -5.25 7.24
CA LEU A 64 0.63 -5.48 6.46
C LEU A 64 1.16 -4.13 5.96
N MET A 65 2.42 -3.86 6.26
CA MET A 65 3.12 -2.72 5.68
C MET A 65 3.74 -3.13 4.35
N MET A 66 3.52 -2.31 3.31
CA MET A 66 4.03 -2.60 1.97
C MET A 66 4.42 -1.32 1.25
N SER A 67 5.53 -1.36 0.51
CA SER A 67 5.92 -0.31 -0.43
C SER A 67 5.29 -0.58 -1.79
N LEU A 68 4.52 0.38 -2.30
CA LEU A 68 3.91 0.36 -3.63
C LEU A 68 4.63 1.35 -4.53
N THR A 69 5.05 0.94 -5.71
CA THR A 69 5.63 1.87 -6.67
C THR A 69 4.52 2.51 -7.49
N VAL A 70 4.35 3.84 -7.37
CA VAL A 70 3.33 4.67 -8.03
C VAL A 70 4.05 5.79 -8.77
N ASP A 71 3.85 5.92 -10.09
CA ASP A 71 4.48 6.98 -10.90
C ASP A 71 5.98 7.15 -10.57
N GLU A 72 6.71 6.04 -10.56
CA GLU A 72 8.15 5.97 -10.26
C GLU A 72 8.55 6.40 -8.82
N SER A 73 7.59 6.53 -7.93
CA SER A 73 7.78 6.86 -6.52
C SER A 73 7.35 5.70 -5.61
N ASP A 74 8.19 5.32 -4.66
CA ASP A 74 7.86 4.30 -3.66
C ASP A 74 7.00 4.89 -2.54
N LEU A 75 5.72 4.48 -2.52
CA LEU A 75 4.73 4.86 -1.53
C LEU A 75 4.58 3.75 -0.49
N SER A 76 4.95 4.03 0.76
CA SER A 76 4.71 3.10 1.87
C SER A 76 3.27 3.18 2.36
N VAL A 77 2.54 2.08 2.24
CA VAL A 77 1.14 1.95 2.64
C VAL A 77 0.98 0.89 3.73
N HIS A 78 0.00 1.11 4.60
CA HIS A 78 -0.40 0.16 5.62
C HIS A 78 -1.75 -0.43 5.21
N LEU A 79 -1.74 -1.70 4.81
CA LEU A 79 -2.92 -2.45 4.39
C LEU A 79 -3.48 -3.19 5.60
N VAL A 80 -4.62 -2.76 6.11
CA VAL A 80 -5.34 -3.43 7.20
C VAL A 80 -6.50 -4.19 6.60
N GLY A 81 -6.47 -5.51 6.63
CA GLY A 81 -7.54 -6.31 6.03
C GLY A 81 -7.49 -7.77 6.41
N ARG A 82 -8.28 -8.56 5.69
CA ARG A 82 -8.40 -9.99 5.90
C ARG A 82 -8.88 -10.68 4.64
N LYS A 83 -8.80 -12.01 4.65
CA LYS A 83 -9.47 -12.87 3.70
C LYS A 83 -10.98 -12.78 3.91
N ILE A 84 -11.69 -12.16 2.96
CA ILE A 84 -13.15 -12.00 2.99
C ILE A 84 -13.87 -13.16 2.32
N ASN A 85 -13.18 -13.89 1.46
CA ASN A 85 -13.75 -15.01 0.70
C ASN A 85 -12.69 -16.08 0.40
N LYS A 86 -13.08 -17.23 -0.15
CA LYS A 86 -12.12 -18.32 -0.46
C LYS A 86 -10.95 -17.87 -1.34
N ARG A 87 -11.16 -16.86 -2.18
CA ARG A 87 -10.22 -16.36 -3.19
C ARG A 87 -10.05 -14.84 -3.17
N GLU A 88 -10.49 -14.16 -2.12
CA GLU A 88 -10.49 -12.69 -2.07
C GLU A 88 -10.10 -12.15 -0.71
N TRP A 89 -9.35 -11.05 -0.75
CA TRP A 89 -8.88 -10.31 0.41
C TRP A 89 -9.29 -8.86 0.25
N ALA A 90 -9.72 -8.24 1.34
CA ALA A 90 -10.11 -6.85 1.34
C ALA A 90 -9.90 -6.20 2.70
N GLY A 91 -9.88 -4.87 2.69
CA GLY A 91 -9.68 -4.07 3.89
C GLY A 91 -9.55 -2.59 3.61
N ASN A 92 -9.02 -1.87 4.59
CA ASN A 92 -8.73 -0.44 4.50
C ASN A 92 -7.22 -0.23 4.36
N ALA A 93 -6.83 0.71 3.52
CA ALA A 93 -5.45 1.15 3.38
C ALA A 93 -5.29 2.48 4.09
N SER A 94 -4.12 2.73 4.67
CA SER A 94 -3.77 4.03 5.23
C SER A 94 -2.33 4.38 4.89
N ALA A 95 -2.05 5.66 4.67
CA ALA A 95 -0.69 6.11 4.42
C ALA A 95 0.10 6.02 5.72
N TRP A 96 1.30 5.45 5.69
CA TRP A 96 2.16 5.44 6.88
C TRP A 96 2.55 6.86 7.33
N HIS A 97 2.64 7.81 6.38
CA HIS A 97 3.10 9.18 6.60
C HIS A 97 2.15 10.08 7.42
N ASP A 98 0.99 9.60 7.86
CA ASP A 98 0.10 10.36 8.77
C ASP A 98 0.51 10.26 10.25
N THR A 99 1.57 9.51 10.56
CA THR A 99 2.26 9.59 11.85
C THR A 99 3.64 10.20 11.63
N PRO A 100 3.97 11.37 12.24
CA PRO A 100 5.31 11.96 12.16
C PRO A 100 6.31 11.15 13.00
N ALA A 101 6.61 9.93 12.56
CA ALA A 101 7.70 9.12 13.07
C ALA A 101 8.62 8.80 11.89
N VAL A 102 9.39 9.84 11.53
CA VAL A 102 10.40 9.84 10.48
C VAL A 102 11.28 8.60 10.59
N ALA A 103 11.19 7.75 9.58
CA ALA A 103 12.28 6.90 9.15
C ALA A 103 13.50 7.79 8.90
N ARG A 104 14.40 7.84 9.87
CA ARG A 104 15.75 8.39 9.68
C ARG A 104 16.54 7.31 8.95
N ASP A 105 16.38 7.26 7.62
CA ASP A 105 17.10 6.31 6.78
C ASP A 105 18.56 6.77 6.54
N PHE A 106 19.46 5.82 6.80
CA PHE A 106 20.84 5.62 6.35
C PHE A 106 21.67 6.79 5.78
N ILE A 107 22.82 7.03 6.45
CA ILE A 107 24.21 7.30 5.97
C ILE A 107 24.96 7.77 7.23
N THR A 108 25.73 6.94 7.96
CA THR A 108 27.13 6.61 7.60
C THR A 108 27.59 5.47 8.52
N ARG A 109 27.71 4.26 7.98
CA ARG A 109 28.63 3.24 8.50
C ARG A 109 29.85 3.26 7.58
N ALA A 110 30.79 4.13 7.89
CA ALA A 110 32.16 4.02 7.43
C ALA A 110 33.03 3.88 8.68
N PHE A 111 33.80 2.82 8.68
CA PHE A 111 34.59 2.24 9.76
C PHE A 111 35.47 3.24 10.53
N LEU A 112 35.56 3.00 11.85
CA LEU A 112 36.80 3.27 12.60
C LEU A 112 37.97 2.57 11.89
N CYS A 113 39.01 3.32 11.55
CA CYS A 113 40.39 2.88 11.64
C CYS A 113 41.23 4.06 12.10
#